data_AF-A0A850PTM2-F1
#
_entry.id   AF-A0A850PTM2-F1
#
_cell.length_a   1.000
_cell.length_b   1.000
_cell.length_c   1.000
_cell.angle_alpha   90.00
_cell.angle_beta   90.00
_cell.angle_gamma   90.00
#
_symmetry.space_group_name_H-M   'P 1'
#
loop_
_entity.id
_entity.type
_entity.pdbx_description
1 polymer ?
#
loop_
_entity_poly.entity_id
_entity_poly.type
_entity_poly.pdbx_seq_one_letter_code
_entity_poly.pdbx_strand_id
1 'polypeptide(L)'
;MGYAVWTLASDGRIARVDLAAAKAVYEGKPDSSFFRVRLDRATELETAFLRAMAELGPEPQLASEVAKLLNRTSEQCGPTRSGLIEKGLLYTPSHGYAAFTVPHFDKFMRRSVSTLNVPEVRQRRKRRKK
;
A
#
# COMPACT_ATOMS: atom_id res chain seq x y z
N MET A 1 20.00 17.13 16.34
CA MET A 1 19.58 15.73 16.60
C MET A 1 18.63 15.31 15.50
N GLY A 2 19.20 14.80 14.40
CA GLY A 2 18.51 14.49 13.16
C GLY A 2 19.54 13.94 12.20
N TYR A 3 19.72 12.61 12.18
CA TYR A 3 20.69 11.92 11.34
C TYR A 3 20.21 10.48 11.16
N ALA A 4 19.50 10.23 10.06
CA ALA A 4 19.43 8.92 9.40
C ALA A 4 18.54 9.05 8.15
N VAL A 5 18.93 9.94 7.25
CA VAL A 5 18.65 9.76 5.82
C VAL A 5 19.98 9.96 5.13
N TRP A 6 20.28 9.04 4.21
CA TRP A 6 21.31 9.15 3.18
C TRP A 6 22.64 8.42 3.42
N THR A 7 22.60 7.09 3.30
CA THR A 7 23.74 6.34 2.77
C THR A 7 23.25 5.09 2.04
N LEU A 8 22.81 5.25 0.79
CA LEU A 8 22.71 4.18 -0.21
C LEU A 8 22.37 4.79 -1.58
N ALA A 9 23.25 5.69 -2.01
CA ALA A 9 23.28 6.20 -3.38
C ALA A 9 24.74 6.33 -3.79
N SER A 10 25.40 5.19 -3.97
CA SER A 10 26.73 5.11 -4.59
C SER A 10 26.85 3.79 -5.34
N ASP A 11 25.96 3.58 -6.30
CA ASP A 11 26.33 3.34 -7.70
C ASP A 11 25.04 3.15 -8.52
N GLY A 12 24.97 3.79 -9.69
CA GLY A 12 23.77 4.05 -10.48
C GLY A 12 23.17 2.85 -11.20
N ARG A 13 23.07 1.68 -10.56
CA ARG A 13 22.36 0.50 -11.07
C ARG A 13 21.74 -0.26 -9.90
N ILE A 14 20.44 -0.02 -9.65
CA ILE A 14 19.64 -0.93 -8.82
C ILE A 14 19.51 -2.24 -9.63
N ALA A 15 20.49 -3.12 -9.48
CA ALA A 15 20.47 -4.43 -10.08
C ALA A 15 19.27 -5.19 -9.50
N ARG A 16 18.44 -5.76 -10.38
CA ARG A 16 17.26 -6.60 -10.07
C ARG A 16 17.58 -7.87 -9.26
N VAL A 17 18.80 -8.01 -8.74
CA VAL A 17 19.34 -9.21 -8.07
C VAL A 17 19.28 -9.12 -6.54
N ASP A 18 19.17 -7.94 -5.93
CA ASP A 18 19.18 -7.83 -4.45
C ASP A 18 17.83 -8.03 -3.75
N LEU A 19 16.74 -8.23 -4.50
CA LEU A 19 15.43 -8.50 -3.90
C LEU A 19 15.32 -9.93 -3.33
N ALA A 20 16.09 -10.89 -3.85
CA ALA A 20 16.05 -12.27 -3.38
C ALA A 20 16.74 -12.45 -2.01
N ALA A 21 17.85 -11.75 -1.79
CA ALA A 21 18.61 -11.81 -0.54
C ALA A 21 17.90 -11.06 0.61
N ALA A 22 17.23 -9.94 0.32
CA ALA A 22 16.39 -9.25 1.30
C ALA A 22 15.15 -10.08 1.72
N LYS A 23 14.66 -10.96 0.84
CA LYS A 23 13.48 -11.81 1.07
C LYS A 23 13.74 -12.89 2.13
N ALA A 24 14.90 -13.55 2.08
CA ALA A 24 15.27 -14.63 3.00
C ALA A 24 15.51 -14.14 4.44
N VAL A 25 15.91 -12.88 4.63
CA VAL A 25 16.09 -12.29 5.98
C VAL A 25 14.75 -11.89 6.62
N TYR A 26 13.70 -11.66 5.82
CA TYR A 26 12.35 -11.31 6.30
C TYR A 26 11.38 -12.49 6.40
N GLU A 27 11.80 -13.71 6.01
CA GLU A 27 11.00 -14.94 6.04
C GLU A 27 10.82 -15.58 7.44
N GLY A 28 11.31 -14.91 8.49
CA GLY A 28 10.81 -15.14 9.85
C GLY A 28 9.37 -14.63 9.93
N LYS A 29 8.39 -15.50 9.67
CA LYS A 29 6.94 -15.24 9.66
C LYS A 29 6.55 -13.98 10.46
N PRO A 30 6.29 -12.83 9.81
CA PRO A 30 5.78 -11.68 10.53
C PRO A 30 4.49 -12.07 11.25
N ASP A 31 4.46 -11.91 12.56
CA ASP A 31 3.32 -12.29 13.39
C ASP A 31 2.06 -11.53 12.99
N SER A 32 0.90 -12.14 13.17
CA SER A 32 -0.42 -11.51 12.97
C SER A 32 -0.55 -10.18 13.74
N SER A 33 0.11 -10.07 14.89
CA SER A 33 0.20 -8.84 15.69
C SER A 33 0.90 -7.69 14.95
N PHE A 34 2.00 -7.98 14.24
CA PHE A 34 2.77 -6.99 13.48
C PHE A 34 1.98 -6.40 12.31
N PHE A 35 1.20 -7.25 11.63
CA PHE A 35 0.30 -6.82 10.57
C PHE A 35 -0.84 -5.95 11.09
N ARG A 36 -1.42 -6.35 12.22
CA ARG A 36 -2.52 -5.61 12.86
C ARG A 36 -2.11 -4.21 13.29
N VAL A 37 -0.92 -4.04 13.89
CA VAL A 37 -0.42 -2.72 14.32
C VAL A 37 -0.25 -1.75 13.14
N ARG A 38 0.18 -2.24 11.97
CA ARG A 38 0.27 -1.39 10.78
C ARG A 38 -1.09 -1.07 10.19
N LEU A 39 -1.97 -2.06 10.12
CA LEU A 39 -3.32 -1.86 9.61
C LEU A 39 -4.12 -0.89 10.49
N ASP A 40 -3.94 -0.91 11.80
CA ASP A 40 -4.61 -0.01 12.75
C ASP A 40 -4.33 1.48 12.48
N ARG A 41 -3.18 1.79 11.86
CA ARG A 41 -2.81 3.15 11.46
C ARG A 41 -3.35 3.55 10.09
N ALA A 42 -3.97 2.62 9.37
CA ALA A 42 -4.62 2.89 8.09
C ALA A 42 -6.02 3.47 8.34
N THR A 43 -6.37 4.50 7.60
CA THR A 43 -7.74 5.03 7.55
C THR A 43 -8.69 3.99 6.95
N GLU A 44 -9.99 4.19 7.09
CA GLU A 44 -11.01 3.32 6.50
C GLU A 44 -10.82 3.16 4.98
N LEU A 45 -10.50 4.26 4.30
CA LEU A 45 -10.28 4.25 2.85
C LEU A 45 -9.00 3.52 2.44
N GLU A 46 -7.93 3.70 3.22
CA GLU A 46 -6.68 2.97 2.99
C GLU A 46 -6.85 1.48 3.25
N THR A 47 -7.59 1.11 4.29
CA THR A 47 -7.98 -0.27 4.56
C THR A 47 -8.78 -0.87 3.41
N ALA A 48 -9.75 -0.12 2.87
CA ALA A 48 -10.50 -0.52 1.68
C ALA A 48 -9.57 -0.73 0.47
N PHE A 49 -8.60 0.16 0.26
CA PHE A 49 -7.63 0.03 -0.84
C PHE A 49 -6.78 -1.24 -0.71
N LEU A 50 -6.24 -1.52 0.49
CA LEU A 50 -5.49 -2.74 0.76
C LEU A 50 -6.36 -3.99 0.58
N ARG A 51 -7.64 -3.92 0.99
CA ARG A 51 -8.58 -5.03 0.83
C ARG A 51 -8.93 -5.29 -0.62
N ALA A 52 -9.11 -4.24 -1.43
CA ALA A 52 -9.35 -4.32 -2.86
C ALA A 52 -8.14 -4.90 -3.60
N MET A 53 -6.92 -4.47 -3.26
CA MET A 53 -5.70 -5.14 -3.76
C MET A 53 -5.67 -6.63 -3.42
N ALA A 54 -6.04 -6.98 -2.18
CA ALA A 54 -6.10 -8.38 -1.77
C ALA A 54 -7.13 -9.20 -2.57
N GLU A 55 -8.19 -8.60 -3.12
CA GLU A 55 -9.14 -9.29 -4.03
C GLU A 55 -8.50 -9.64 -5.36
N LEU A 56 -7.74 -8.71 -5.94
CA LEU A 56 -7.07 -8.90 -7.21
C LEU A 56 -5.91 -9.91 -7.13
N GLY A 57 -5.34 -10.11 -5.93
CA GLY A 57 -4.38 -11.16 -5.64
C GLY A 57 -3.01 -10.65 -5.16
N PRO A 58 -2.04 -11.55 -4.96
CA PRO A 58 -0.75 -11.22 -4.34
C PRO A 58 0.23 -10.48 -5.28
N GLU A 59 -0.01 -10.54 -6.60
CA GLU A 59 0.84 -9.90 -7.60
C GLU A 59 0.70 -8.37 -7.58
N PRO A 60 1.67 -7.63 -8.15
CA PRO A 60 1.54 -6.20 -8.36
C PRO A 60 0.27 -5.84 -9.13
N GLN A 61 -0.54 -4.95 -8.56
CA GLN A 61 -1.84 -4.57 -9.10
C GLN A 61 -1.79 -3.23 -9.79
N LEU A 62 -2.49 -3.10 -10.91
CA LEU A 62 -2.76 -1.81 -11.55
C LEU A 62 -3.62 -0.95 -10.61
N ALA A 63 -3.14 0.25 -10.30
CA ALA A 63 -3.87 1.18 -9.42
C ALA A 63 -5.24 1.55 -9.98
N SER A 64 -5.42 1.50 -11.31
CA SER A 64 -6.72 1.67 -11.97
C SER A 64 -7.68 0.53 -11.66
N GLU A 65 -7.22 -0.72 -11.63
CA GLU A 65 -8.06 -1.88 -11.31
C GLU A 65 -8.48 -1.87 -9.83
N VAL A 66 -7.58 -1.47 -8.94
CA VAL A 66 -7.92 -1.25 -7.53
C VAL A 66 -8.97 -0.14 -7.40
N ALA A 67 -8.80 0.97 -8.13
CA ALA A 67 -9.75 2.08 -8.09
C ALA A 67 -11.14 1.69 -8.60
N LYS A 68 -11.23 0.81 -9.61
CA LYS A 68 -12.50 0.25 -10.09
C LYS A 68 -13.26 -0.49 -8.98
N LEU A 69 -12.58 -1.33 -8.19
CA LEU A 69 -13.20 -2.01 -7.04
C LEU A 69 -13.68 -1.04 -5.96
N LEU A 70 -13.03 0.12 -5.85
CA LEU A 70 -13.43 1.19 -4.94
C LEU A 70 -14.48 2.14 -5.53
N ASN A 71 -14.99 1.91 -6.75
CA ASN A 71 -15.87 2.83 -7.47
C ASN A 71 -15.33 4.27 -7.52
N ARG A 72 -14.01 4.41 -7.75
CA ARG A 72 -13.29 5.69 -7.77
C ARG A 72 -12.34 5.77 -8.96
N THR A 73 -11.88 6.97 -9.29
CA THR A 73 -10.83 7.15 -10.30
C THR A 73 -9.43 6.91 -9.71
N SER A 74 -8.47 6.58 -10.58
CA SER A 74 -7.07 6.44 -10.19
C SER A 74 -6.51 7.73 -9.57
N GLU A 75 -6.96 8.92 -10.02
CA GLU A 75 -6.55 10.19 -9.42
C GLU A 75 -7.11 10.37 -8.00
N GLN A 76 -8.38 10.00 -7.78
CA GLN A 76 -9.00 10.06 -6.46
C GLN A 76 -8.32 9.12 -5.46
N CYS A 77 -7.81 7.99 -5.93
CA CYS A 77 -7.04 7.05 -5.13
C CYS A 77 -5.57 7.47 -4.93
N GLY A 78 -5.07 8.48 -5.65
CA GLY A 78 -3.68 8.95 -5.57
C GLY A 78 -3.21 9.29 -4.15
N PRO A 79 -3.90 10.17 -3.41
CA PRO A 79 -3.55 10.50 -2.03
C PRO A 79 -3.56 9.29 -1.09
N THR A 80 -4.53 8.38 -1.27
CA THR A 80 -4.66 7.14 -0.49
C THR A 80 -3.45 6.23 -0.73
N ARG A 81 -3.06 6.07 -2.00
CA ARG A 81 -1.89 5.28 -2.39
C ARG A 81 -0.60 5.88 -1.81
N SER A 82 -0.42 7.19 -1.91
CA SER A 82 0.74 7.88 -1.35
C SER A 82 0.84 7.71 0.17
N GLY A 83 -0.27 7.85 0.89
CA GLY A 83 -0.31 7.63 2.34
C GLY A 83 0.05 6.19 2.74
N LEU A 84 -0.41 5.20 1.97
CA LEU A 84 -0.04 3.80 2.17
C LEU A 84 1.44 3.52 1.88
N ILE A 85 2.02 4.19 0.88
CA ILE A 85 3.46 4.10 0.59
C ILE A 85 4.27 4.73 1.73
N GLU A 86 3.87 5.90 2.20
CA GLU A 86 4.51 6.59 3.33
C GLU A 86 4.46 5.76 4.62
N LYS A 87 3.35 5.05 4.85
CA LYS A 87 3.20 4.08 5.95
C LYS A 87 4.00 2.79 5.76
N GLY A 88 4.66 2.61 4.62
CA GLY A 88 5.43 1.42 4.28
C GLY A 88 4.56 0.17 4.11
N LEU A 89 3.27 0.33 3.77
CA LEU A 89 2.34 -0.77 3.49
C LEU A 89 2.32 -1.15 2.01
N LEU A 90 2.62 -0.19 1.13
CA LEU A 90 2.70 -0.38 -0.31
C LEU A 90 4.01 0.15 -0.88
N TYR A 91 4.40 -0.36 -2.04
CA TYR A 91 5.43 0.23 -2.89
C TYR A 91 4.97 0.21 -4.36
N THR A 92 5.64 1.00 -5.21
CA THR A 92 5.34 1.12 -6.64
C THR A 92 6.44 0.43 -7.45
N PRO A 93 6.24 -0.80 -7.94
CA PRO A 93 7.26 -1.51 -8.73
C PRO A 93 7.42 -0.93 -10.15
N SER A 94 6.38 -0.31 -10.69
CA SER A 94 6.35 0.30 -12.02
C SER A 94 5.27 1.37 -12.08
N HIS A 95 5.35 2.29 -13.05
CA HIS A 95 4.41 3.40 -13.15
C HIS A 95 2.95 2.89 -13.24
N GLY A 96 2.10 3.35 -12.31
CA GLY A 96 0.70 2.94 -12.24
C GLY A 96 0.42 1.63 -11.50
N TYR A 97 1.44 0.95 -10.97
CA TYR A 97 1.28 -0.29 -10.20
C TYR A 97 1.44 -0.05 -8.69
N ALA A 98 0.82 -0.91 -7.89
CA ALA A 98 0.99 -0.97 -6.44
C ALA A 98 1.17 -2.43 -6.01
N ALA A 99 2.10 -2.68 -5.10
CA ALA A 99 2.36 -3.99 -4.53
C ALA A 99 2.54 -3.89 -3.02
N PHE A 100 2.19 -4.95 -2.29
CA PHE A 100 2.39 -5.02 -0.85
C PHE A 100 3.87 -5.10 -0.52
N THR A 101 4.32 -4.31 0.46
CA THR A 101 5.71 -4.38 0.96
C THR A 101 5.97 -5.64 1.77
N VAL A 102 4.92 -6.23 2.34
CA VAL A 102 5.04 -7.41 3.20
C VAL A 102 4.45 -8.65 2.50
N PRO A 103 5.18 -9.78 2.45
CA PRO A 103 4.66 -11.00 1.87
C PRO A 103 3.41 -11.50 2.60
N HIS A 104 2.50 -12.12 1.84
CA HIS A 104 1.25 -12.72 2.33
C HIS A 104 0.27 -11.74 3.01
N PHE A 105 0.49 -10.43 2.87
CA PHE A 105 -0.40 -9.42 3.45
C PHE A 105 -1.80 -9.47 2.83
N ASP A 106 -1.92 -9.88 1.57
CA ASP A 106 -3.18 -10.16 0.90
C ASP A 106 -4.03 -11.20 1.69
N LYS A 107 -3.41 -12.29 2.13
CA LYS A 107 -4.07 -13.34 2.91
C LYS A 107 -4.49 -12.84 4.28
N PHE A 108 -3.64 -12.04 4.92
CA PHE A 108 -3.98 -11.38 6.19
C PHE A 108 -5.17 -10.43 6.03
N MET A 109 -5.20 -9.62 4.96
CA MET A 109 -6.29 -8.70 4.67
C MET A 109 -7.62 -9.44 4.45
N ARG A 110 -7.62 -10.52 3.65
CA ARG A 110 -8.83 -11.33 3.43
C ARG A 110 -9.39 -11.96 4.71
N ARG A 111 -8.53 -12.27 5.68
CA ARG A 111 -8.95 -12.84 6.99
C ARG A 111 -9.42 -11.76 7.97
N SER A 112 -8.71 -10.63 8.02
CA SER A 112 -8.94 -9.58 9.02
C SER A 112 -10.04 -8.61 8.62
N VAL A 113 -10.22 -8.40 7.31
CA VAL A 113 -11.23 -7.52 6.73
C VAL A 113 -12.06 -8.38 5.79
N SER A 114 -13.11 -9.02 6.30
CA SER A 114 -13.91 -9.96 5.51
C SER A 114 -14.58 -9.29 4.30
N THR A 115 -15.11 -8.08 4.50
CA THR A 115 -15.92 -7.36 3.51
C THR A 115 -15.20 -6.10 3.04
N LEU A 116 -15.21 -5.84 1.74
CA LEU A 116 -14.75 -4.57 1.18
C LEU A 116 -15.78 -3.48 1.49
N ASN A 117 -15.51 -2.66 2.51
CA ASN A 117 -16.30 -1.47 2.82
C ASN A 117 -15.61 -0.24 2.24
N VAL A 118 -16.26 0.41 1.26
CA VAL A 118 -15.73 1.61 0.62
C VAL A 118 -16.42 2.84 1.23
N PRO A 119 -15.71 3.68 1.99
CA PRO A 119 -16.32 4.87 2.56
C PRO A 119 -16.76 5.84 1.44
N GLU A 120 -17.84 6.59 1.67
CA GLU A 120 -18.33 7.56 0.69
C GLU A 120 -17.27 8.63 0.36
N VAL A 121 -17.29 9.09 -0.89
CA VAL A 121 -16.44 10.21 -1.31
C VAL A 121 -16.95 11.48 -0.64
N ARG A 122 -16.32 11.87 0.47
CA ARG A 122 -16.58 13.17 1.09
C ARG A 122 -16.18 14.28 0.11
N GLN A 123 -17.16 14.85 -0.59
CA GLN A 123 -16.92 16.01 -1.44
C GLN A 123 -16.42 17.15 -0.57
N ARG A 124 -15.14 17.53 -0.74
CA ARG A 124 -14.60 18.74 -0.13
C ARG A 124 -15.44 19.91 -0.64
N ARG A 125 -16.31 20.47 0.21
CA ARG A 125 -17.05 21.70 -0.10
C ARG A 125 -16.03 22.75 -0.53
N LYS A 126 -16.07 23.16 -1.81
CA LYS A 126 -15.30 24.31 -2.30
C LYS A 126 -15.66 25.50 -1.40
N ARG A 127 -14.71 25.99 -0.59
CA ARG A 127 -14.82 27.31 0.02
C ARG A 127 -14.92 28.30 -1.14
N ARG A 128 -16.12 28.80 -1.42
CA ARG A 128 -16.35 29.97 -2.28
C ARG A 128 -15.53 31.10 -1.67
N LYS A 129 -14.42 31.48 -2.32
CA LYS A 129 -13.80 32.79 -2.10
C LYS A 129 -14.79 33.81 -2.65
N LYS A 130 -15.29 34.67 -1.75
CA LYS A 130 -16.05 35.87 -2.07
C LYS A 130 -15.06 36.98 -2.41
#